data_AF-A0AAW1D6S4-F1
#
_entry.id   AF-A0AAW1D6S4-F1
#
_cell.length_a   1.000
_cell.length_b   1.000
_cell.length_c   1.000
_cell.angle_alpha   90.00
_cell.angle_beta   90.00
_cell.angle_gamma   90.00
#
_symmetry.space_group_name_H-M   'P 1'
#
loop_
_entity.id
_entity.type
_entity.pdbx_description
1 polymer ?
#
loop_
_entity_poly.entity_id
_entity_poly.type
_entity_poly.pdbx_seq_one_letter_code
_entity_poly.pdbx_strand_id
1 'polypeptide(L)'
;MWEIPECISYSELRKNEGLLLIGDSKGSITSFHFKQTNKSFFKIIPNKNTNDTYFWQDIVDEPDWVEISKERNIHKDIIMQLEYIKRSDCIISCSLDRQLSVAIRQRKANRAPYIFSVDKVIVS
;
A
#
# COMPACT_ATOMS: atom_id res chain seq x y z
N MET A 1 4.32 -9.98 17.71
CA MET A 1 5.26 -9.70 16.59
C MET A 1 4.70 -8.54 15.78
N TRP A 2 5.48 -7.48 15.64
CA TRP A 2 5.10 -6.22 15.00
C TRP A 2 4.95 -6.40 13.47
N GLU A 3 4.09 -5.60 12.82
CA GLU A 3 3.96 -5.54 11.37
C GLU A 3 5.03 -4.56 10.86
N ILE A 4 6.07 -5.07 10.19
CA ILE A 4 7.21 -4.26 9.74
C ILE A 4 6.97 -3.92 8.27
N PRO A 5 7.08 -2.64 7.85
CA PRO A 5 7.07 -2.27 6.43
C PRO A 5 8.28 -2.85 5.70
N GLU A 6 8.04 -3.53 4.58
CA GLU A 6 9.08 -4.27 3.83
C GLU A 6 9.25 -3.73 2.40
N CYS A 7 8.16 -3.25 1.80
CA CYS A 7 8.20 -2.60 0.50
C CYS A 7 7.20 -1.46 0.41
N ILE A 8 7.50 -0.50 -0.47
CA ILE A 8 6.63 0.64 -0.77
C ILE A 8 6.51 0.85 -2.27
N SER A 9 5.35 1.34 -2.70
CA SER A 9 5.11 1.76 -4.08
C SER A 9 4.27 3.03 -4.09
N TYR A 10 4.76 4.08 -4.75
CA TYR A 10 4.02 5.32 -4.95
C TYR A 10 3.58 5.46 -6.41
N SER A 11 2.37 5.96 -6.64
CA SER A 11 1.85 6.21 -7.98
C SER A 11 0.88 7.38 -7.99
N GLU A 12 0.87 8.16 -9.08
CA GLU A 12 -0.16 9.17 -9.30
C GLU A 12 -1.47 8.51 -9.72
N LEU A 13 -2.49 8.60 -8.85
CA LEU A 13 -3.79 8.02 -9.11
C LEU A 13 -4.52 8.83 -10.20
N ARG A 14 -4.58 10.15 -10.01
CA ARG A 14 -5.20 11.15 -10.89
C ARG A 14 -4.48 12.48 -10.67
N LYS A 15 -4.81 13.51 -11.47
CA LYS A 15 -4.26 14.85 -11.27
C LYS A 15 -4.50 15.30 -9.81
N ASN A 16 -3.43 15.63 -9.10
CA ASN A 16 -3.43 16.03 -7.68
C ASN A 16 -3.82 14.93 -6.67
N GLU A 17 -3.95 13.68 -7.10
CA GLU A 17 -4.22 12.53 -6.22
C GLU A 17 -3.08 11.51 -6.30
N GLY A 18 -2.64 11.02 -5.15
CA GLY A 18 -1.55 10.05 -5.02
C GLY A 18 -2.00 8.78 -4.33
N LEU A 19 -1.36 7.68 -4.65
CA LEU A 19 -1.52 6.40 -3.98
C LEU A 19 -0.16 5.93 -3.49
N LEU A 20 0.00 5.79 -2.18
CA LEU A 20 1.13 5.10 -1.57
C LEU A 20 0.64 3.76 -1.03
N LEU A 21 1.32 2.69 -1.43
CA LEU A 21 1.10 1.34 -0.95
C LEU A 21 2.28 0.90 -0.11
N ILE A 22 2.01 0.24 1.01
CA ILE A 22 3.01 -0.28 1.92
C ILE A 22 2.70 -1.76 2.17
N GLY A 23 3.64 -2.63 1.82
CA GLY A 23 3.56 -4.06 2.08
C GLY A 23 4.33 -4.40 3.34
N ASP A 24 3.78 -5.29 4.18
CA ASP A 24 4.39 -5.65 5.45
C ASP A 24 4.83 -7.13 5.55
N SER A 25 5.60 -7.40 6.60
CA SER A 25 6.14 -8.72 6.94
C SER A 25 5.09 -9.78 7.27
N LYS A 26 3.81 -9.41 7.36
CA LYS A 26 2.68 -10.34 7.59
C LYS A 26 1.79 -10.48 6.36
N GLY A 27 2.27 -10.08 5.19
CA GLY A 27 1.50 -10.25 3.97
C GLY A 27 0.32 -9.28 3.86
N SER A 28 0.32 -8.15 4.57
CA SER A 28 -0.75 -7.15 4.52
C SER A 28 -0.33 -5.91 3.73
N ILE A 29 -1.30 -5.22 3.14
CA ILE A 29 -1.09 -3.97 2.41
C ILE A 29 -1.80 -2.83 3.15
N THR A 30 -1.07 -1.75 3.41
CA THR A 30 -1.65 -0.47 3.84
C THR A 30 -1.63 0.50 2.67
N SER A 31 -2.78 1.10 2.36
CA SER A 31 -2.94 2.06 1.27
C SER A 31 -3.22 3.45 1.81
N PHE A 32 -2.54 4.45 1.26
CA PHE A 32 -2.74 5.86 1.51
C PHE A 32 -3.22 6.50 0.22
N HIS A 33 -4.46 6.97 0.21
CA HIS A 33 -5.00 7.75 -0.91
C HIS A 33 -4.95 9.24 -0.56
N PHE A 34 -3.91 9.91 -1.05
CA PHE A 34 -3.73 11.35 -0.92
C PHE A 34 -4.64 12.10 -1.90
N LYS A 35 -5.40 13.09 -1.41
CA LYS A 35 -6.41 13.82 -2.20
C LYS A 35 -5.90 15.13 -2.83
N GLN A 36 -4.75 15.63 -2.38
CA GLN A 36 -4.24 16.95 -2.76
C GLN A 36 -2.70 17.05 -2.79
N THR A 37 -2.06 16.16 -3.56
CA THR A 37 -0.59 16.01 -3.61
C THR A 37 0.17 17.24 -4.10
N ASN A 38 -0.50 18.17 -4.79
CA ASN A 38 0.09 19.44 -5.23
C ASN A 38 0.20 20.50 -4.11
N LYS A 39 -0.48 20.30 -2.98
CA LYS A 39 -0.41 21.18 -1.81
C LYS A 39 0.45 20.55 -0.72
N SER A 40 0.05 19.38 -0.25
CA SER A 40 0.76 18.55 0.72
C SER A 40 0.07 17.18 0.84
N PHE A 41 0.81 16.14 1.22
CA PHE A 41 0.24 14.81 1.48
C PHE A 41 -0.64 14.77 2.74
N PHE A 42 -0.30 15.57 3.74
CA PHE A 42 -1.00 15.64 5.03
C PHE A 42 -1.37 17.07 5.38
N LYS A 43 -2.35 17.24 6.26
CA LYS A 43 -2.76 18.56 6.73
C LYS A 43 -1.63 19.22 7.51
N ILE A 44 -1.30 20.45 7.10
CA ILE A 44 -0.34 21.28 7.81
C ILE A 44 -1.04 21.89 9.03
N ILE A 45 -0.54 21.60 10.22
CA ILE A 45 -1.04 22.17 11.47
C ILE A 45 -0.21 23.42 11.82
N PRO A 46 -0.80 24.63 11.82
CA PRO A 46 -0.09 25.84 12.21
C PRO A 46 0.48 25.71 13.64
N ASN A 47 1.68 26.24 13.88
CA ASN A 47 2.37 26.31 15.19
C ASN A 47 2.88 24.99 15.79
N LYS A 48 2.75 23.84 15.11
CA LYS A 48 3.58 22.67 15.41
C LYS A 48 4.90 22.90 14.68
N ASN A 49 6.05 22.90 15.35
CA ASN A 49 7.37 22.95 14.67
C ASN A 49 7.37 21.85 13.61
N THR A 50 7.16 22.21 12.35
CA THR A 50 6.94 21.29 11.24
C THR A 50 8.31 20.75 10.83
N ASN A 51 8.84 19.82 11.62
CA ASN A 51 9.71 18.85 11.02
C ASN A 51 8.88 18.13 9.95
N ASP A 52 9.42 17.95 8.75
CA ASP A 52 8.81 17.22 7.63
C ASP A 52 8.61 15.71 7.93
N THR A 53 8.52 15.37 9.22
CA THR A 53 8.44 14.03 9.78
C THR A 53 7.05 13.82 10.37
N TYR A 54 6.34 12.85 9.84
CA TYR A 54 5.07 12.38 10.40
C TYR A 54 5.32 11.05 11.11
N PHE A 55 4.95 10.95 12.38
CA PHE A 55 4.95 9.66 13.07
C PHE A 55 3.67 8.91 12.75
N TRP A 56 3.77 7.59 12.59
CA TRP A 56 2.61 6.74 12.28
C TRP A 56 1.44 6.92 13.26
N GLN A 57 1.74 7.21 14.52
CA GLN A 57 0.74 7.44 15.58
C GLN A 57 0.02 8.80 15.43
N ASP A 58 0.66 9.76 14.76
CA ASP A 58 0.11 11.10 14.51
C ASP A 58 -0.72 11.14 13.21
N ILE A 59 -0.57 10.13 12.35
CA ILE A 59 -1.34 10.01 11.12
C ILE A 59 -2.72 9.45 11.47
N VAL A 60 -3.67 10.34 11.64
CA VAL A 60 -5.10 10.02 11.76
C VAL A 60 -5.72 10.03 10.36
N ASP A 61 -6.75 9.22 10.15
CA ASP A 61 -7.56 9.29 8.93
C ASP A 61 -8.16 10.69 8.82
N GLU A 62 -7.74 11.43 7.80
CA GLU A 62 -8.17 12.80 7.53
C GLU A 62 -8.76 12.79 6.12
N PRO A 63 -10.05 12.45 5.94
CA PRO A 63 -10.61 12.11 4.62
C PRO A 63 -10.43 13.19 3.54
N ASP A 64 -10.34 14.46 3.95
CA ASP A 64 -10.09 15.61 3.06
C ASP A 64 -8.64 15.68 2.54
N TRP A 65 -7.70 14.98 3.17
CA TRP A 65 -6.26 15.00 2.88
C TRP A 65 -5.75 13.62 2.48
N VAL A 66 -6.03 12.61 3.31
CA VAL A 66 -5.57 11.24 3.14
C VAL A 66 -6.62 10.27 3.67
N GLU A 67 -7.00 9.29 2.84
CA GLU A 67 -7.75 8.11 3.28
C GLU A 67 -6.78 6.95 3.48
N ILE A 68 -6.84 6.30 4.64
CA ILE A 68 -5.97 5.16 4.96
C ILE A 68 -6.80 3.88 5.08
N SER A 69 -6.42 2.85 4.34
CA SER A 69 -7.05 1.54 4.43
C SER A 69 -6.00 0.44 4.59
N LYS A 70 -6.37 -0.64 5.30
CA LYS A 70 -5.50 -1.80 5.48
C LYS A 70 -6.22 -3.09 5.08
N GLU A 71 -5.61 -3.81 4.16
CA GLU A 71 -6.02 -5.15 3.77
C GLU A 71 -5.08 -6.16 4.43
N ARG A 72 -5.61 -6.95 5.36
CA ARG A 72 -4.81 -7.87 6.19
C ARG A 72 -4.70 -9.25 5.54
N ASN A 73 -3.54 -9.88 5.71
CA ASN A 73 -3.28 -11.28 5.35
C ASN A 73 -3.61 -11.60 3.88
N ILE A 74 -3.21 -10.72 2.95
CA ILE A 74 -3.31 -11.00 1.51
C ILE A 74 -2.39 -12.16 1.13
N HIS A 75 -1.19 -12.19 1.70
CA HIS A 75 -0.26 -13.31 1.61
C HIS A 75 -0.06 -13.92 3.00
N LYS A 76 0.35 -15.19 3.10
CA LYS A 76 0.76 -15.80 4.38
C LYS A 76 2.21 -15.50 4.78
N ASP A 77 2.91 -14.77 3.93
CA ASP A 77 4.33 -14.44 4.07
C ASP A 77 4.56 -12.98 3.66
N ILE A 78 5.78 -12.49 3.85
CA ILE A 78 6.24 -11.13 3.53
C ILE A 78 5.79 -10.68 2.13
N ILE A 79 5.33 -9.44 2.01
CA ILE A 79 5.15 -8.79 0.70
C ILE A 79 6.50 -8.22 0.26
N MET A 80 7.03 -8.74 -0.84
CA MET A 80 8.31 -8.31 -1.39
C MET A 80 8.18 -7.15 -2.37
N GLN A 81 7.05 -7.06 -3.08
CA GLN A 81 6.85 -6.06 -4.12
C GLN A 81 5.38 -5.69 -4.24
N LEU A 82 5.15 -4.41 -4.54
CA LEU A 82 3.86 -3.84 -4.83
C LEU A 82 3.94 -3.01 -6.10
N GLU A 83 2.87 -3.01 -6.87
CA GLU A 83 2.71 -2.15 -8.04
C GLU A 83 1.25 -1.76 -8.22
N TYR A 84 1.01 -0.50 -8.57
CA TYR A 84 -0.32 -0.03 -8.95
C TYR A 84 -0.41 0.18 -10.47
N ILE A 85 -1.34 -0.52 -11.10
CA ILE A 85 -1.61 -0.43 -12.53
C ILE A 85 -2.80 0.50 -12.78
N LYS A 86 -2.50 1.75 -13.13
CA LYS A 86 -3.49 2.83 -13.34
C LYS A 86 -4.56 2.48 -14.37
N ARG A 87 -4.18 1.80 -15.47
CA ARG A 87 -5.11 1.46 -16.56
C ARG A 87 -6.25 0.55 -16.12
N SER A 88 -6.00 -0.33 -15.16
CA SER A 88 -6.97 -1.32 -14.68
C SER A 88 -7.46 -1.06 -13.25
N ASP A 89 -6.98 0.00 -12.59
CA ASP A 89 -7.18 0.28 -11.16
C ASP A 89 -6.89 -0.94 -10.28
N CYS A 90 -5.76 -1.61 -10.59
CA CYS A 90 -5.35 -2.84 -9.91
C CYS A 90 -4.08 -2.64 -9.08
N ILE A 91 -4.00 -3.36 -7.97
CA ILE A 91 -2.79 -3.55 -7.17
C ILE A 91 -2.27 -4.96 -7.45
N ILE A 92 -0.99 -5.05 -7.78
CA ILE A 92 -0.25 -6.31 -7.90
C ILE A 92 0.65 -6.43 -6.68
N SER A 93 0.61 -7.58 -6.02
CA SER A 93 1.47 -7.88 -4.88
C SER A 93 2.15 -9.24 -5.05
N CYS A 94 3.42 -9.30 -4.63
CA CYS A 94 4.24 -10.51 -4.73
C CYS A 94 4.77 -10.92 -3.35
N SER A 95 4.79 -12.23 -3.08
CA SER A 95 5.27 -12.81 -1.83
C SER A 95 6.00 -14.13 -2.06
N LEU A 96 6.82 -14.59 -1.11
CA LEU A 96 7.43 -15.93 -1.09
C LEU A 96 6.44 -17.06 -0.79
N ASP A 97 5.19 -16.74 -0.42
CA ASP A 97 4.11 -17.71 -0.26
C ASP A 97 3.95 -18.57 -1.53
N ARG A 98 4.12 -19.89 -1.36
CA ARG A 98 4.00 -20.87 -2.46
C ARG A 98 2.55 -21.04 -2.92
N GLN A 99 1.58 -20.83 -2.04
CA GLN A 99 0.16 -20.97 -2.37
C GLN A 99 -0.37 -19.70 -3.05
N LEU A 100 0.15 -18.54 -2.66
CA LEU A 100 -0.28 -17.23 -3.14
C LEU A 100 0.95 -16.36 -3.45
N SER A 101 1.65 -16.70 -4.53
CA SER A 101 2.89 -16.01 -4.88
C SER A 101 2.64 -14.61 -5.45
N VAL A 102 1.58 -14.47 -6.25
CA VAL A 102 1.17 -13.20 -6.84
C VAL A 102 -0.33 -13.01 -6.67
N ALA A 103 -0.73 -11.84 -6.18
CA ALA A 103 -2.12 -11.41 -6.12
C ALA A 103 -2.32 -10.20 -7.05
N ILE A 104 -3.38 -10.22 -7.86
CA ILE A 104 -3.85 -9.06 -8.61
C ILE A 104 -5.25 -8.73 -8.11
N ARG A 105 -5.40 -7.54 -7.51
CA ARG A 105 -6.63 -7.10 -6.85
C ARG A 105 -7.10 -5.79 -7.45
N GLN A 106 -8.41 -5.58 -7.53
CA GLN A 106 -8.92 -4.22 -7.76
C GLN A 106 -8.73 -3.40 -6.48
N ARG A 107 -8.25 -2.18 -6.61
CA ARG A 107 -8.04 -1.28 -5.46
C ARG A 107 -9.33 -1.00 -4.69
N LYS A 108 -10.45 -0.87 -5.41
CA LYS A 108 -11.79 -0.86 -4.81
C LYS A 108 -12.32 -2.28 -4.89
N ALA A 109 -12.61 -2.88 -3.74
CA ALA A 109 -12.90 -4.32 -3.55
C ALA A 109 -14.24 -4.77 -4.17
N ASN A 110 -14.41 -4.55 -5.46
CA ASN A 110 -15.64 -4.88 -6.20
C ASN A 110 -15.55 -6.26 -6.86
N ARG A 111 -14.37 -6.90 -6.85
CA ARG A 111 -14.12 -8.20 -7.48
C ARG A 111 -13.18 -9.05 -6.66
N ALA A 112 -13.36 -10.37 -6.76
CA ALA A 112 -12.43 -11.34 -6.22
C ALA A 112 -11.03 -11.15 -6.82
N PRO A 113 -9.95 -11.38 -6.03
CA PRO A 113 -8.59 -11.25 -6.51
C PRO A 113 -8.22 -12.39 -7.48
N TYR A 114 -7.37 -12.09 -8.45
CA TYR A 114 -6.68 -13.13 -9.22
C TYR A 114 -5.44 -13.57 -8.46
N ILE A 115 -5.30 -14.88 -8.28
CA ILE A 115 -4.22 -15.48 -7.49
C ILE A 115 -3.41 -16.39 -8.42
N PHE A 116 -2.10 -16.24 -8.38
CA PHE A 116 -1.17 -17.10 -9.08
C PHE A 116 -0.20 -17.72 -8.08
N SER A 117 -0.02 -19.03 -8.19
CA SER A 117 1.04 -19.78 -7.54
C SER A 117 2.15 -19.99 -8.55
N VAL A 118 3.39 -19.67 -8.16
CA VAL A 118 4.57 -19.92 -8.99
C VAL A 118 5.46 -20.87 -8.22
N ASP A 119 5.81 -21.99 -8.84
CA ASP A 119 6.80 -22.92 -8.28
C ASP A 119 8.15 -22.21 -8.21
N LYS A 120 8.56 -21.87 -6.98
CA LYS A 120 9.83 -21.18 -6.73
C LYS A 120 10.92 -22.23 -6.60
N VAL A 121 11.75 -22.34 -7.63
CA VAL A 121 13.03 -23.02 -7.51
C VAL A 121 13.96 -22.11 -6.71
N ILE A 122 14.25 -22.49 -5.47
CA ILE A 122 15.29 -21.82 -4.68
C ILE A 122 16.61 -22.20 -5.33
N VAL A 123 17.23 -21.25 -6.03
CA VAL A 123 18.61 -21.41 -6.51
C VAL A 123 19.51 -21.03 -5.33
N SER A 124 20.06 -22.04 -4.67
CA SER A 124 21.04 -21.94 -3.59
C SER A 124 22.42 -21.60 -4.11
#